data_AF-A0A919JAK4-F1
#
_entry.id   AF-A0A919JAK4-F1
#
_cell.length_a   1.000
_cell.length_b   1.000
_cell.length_c   1.000
_cell.angle_alpha   90.00
_cell.angle_beta   90.00
_cell.angle_gamma   90.00
#
_symmetry.space_group_name_H-M   'P 1'
#
loop_
_entity.id
_entity.type
_entity.pdbx_description
1 polymer ?
#
loop_
_entity_poly.entity_id
_entity_poly.type
_entity_poly.pdbx_seq_one_letter_code
_entity_poly.pdbx_strand_id
1 'polypeptide(L)'
;MGDRLRAAEEAAADQAPAAPIIRPTIHSNRATADKLRSGPQGPQEVRDLSGLAGNRQVTHWLKPEASTPAAAPPPLPPIDWIESLPGHVKQQIDNFSPGQEKLADAGNQGLIDARKRNRVTFMQTMRWAMGNDEAVIRKHFEEIQPINVGGGELWGHVSTRERLLEVKADLEAQGIPMPQTTVGLGMRGDHLDRGDKGRGWFTHAVGFAVDWRAYSTPKIADQKLITLFEVVTGGRPDMRTSVESDKRIDLEIKIGQGTADAVESKKLLDSVESEYKRLADGSEKFKTDLPVKTLDRLRELEQARVAARTAQLRLTKLSARRPKATKDEIEAATKAVTDAKERHAKLQAAVEAELPELFEPWIAKVDEKIAVVDRKFTEAGVDVELLTSDYGFAERNKKIQAKNRKAGKATGDEATRLRAEVQELKDDLAKRRKYRADKTVELGGGAEGKKKIDTLIDDKFELMTLKGLKDGLEHNTGGFVFRSKLDVNDPAVDQLLGLMPEMPRGGFFTPDEEGGEKEAKAGKFSGEHGYGLAFIKSMVEHGFEPGMAWRGGSDPMHFELAEGRKFLTSAGVSPVVAGATLRAKEIEK
;
A
#
# COMPACT_ATOMS: atom_id res chain seq x y z
N MET A 1 0.38 -31.24 -41.73
CA MET A 1 0.38 -31.19 -40.24
C MET A 1 -0.37 -32.34 -39.59
N GLY A 2 -1.29 -33.04 -40.26
CA GLY A 2 -2.03 -34.19 -39.68
C GLY A 2 -1.17 -35.42 -39.36
N ASP A 3 -0.17 -35.75 -40.17
CA ASP A 3 0.59 -37.00 -39.99
C ASP A 3 1.62 -36.96 -38.84
N ARG A 4 1.97 -35.75 -38.34
CA ARG A 4 2.84 -35.60 -37.16
C ARG A 4 2.09 -35.76 -35.83
N LEU A 5 0.76 -35.61 -35.82
CA LEU A 5 -0.05 -35.81 -34.62
C LEU A 5 -0.34 -37.30 -34.38
N ARG A 6 -0.54 -38.09 -35.44
CA ARG A 6 -0.83 -39.52 -35.31
C ARG A 6 0.38 -40.33 -34.82
N ALA A 7 1.60 -39.96 -35.23
CA ALA A 7 2.84 -40.56 -34.74
C ALA A 7 3.15 -40.25 -33.26
N ALA A 8 2.59 -39.16 -32.70
CA ALA A 8 2.75 -38.81 -31.29
C ALA A 8 1.75 -39.55 -30.39
N GLU A 9 0.59 -39.95 -30.93
CA GLU A 9 -0.42 -40.71 -30.19
C GLU A 9 -0.07 -42.21 -30.11
N GLU A 10 0.51 -42.79 -31.17
CA GLU A 10 0.96 -44.20 -31.14
C GLU A 10 2.16 -44.44 -30.21
N ALA A 11 3.02 -43.43 -29.99
CA ALA A 11 4.14 -43.52 -29.06
C ALA A 11 3.74 -43.47 -27.57
N ALA A 12 2.50 -43.09 -27.25
CA ALA A 12 2.02 -42.96 -25.87
C ALA A 12 1.35 -44.24 -25.33
N ALA A 13 1.07 -45.23 -26.18
CA ALA A 13 0.32 -46.43 -25.81
C ALA A 13 1.17 -47.52 -25.10
N ASP A 14 2.50 -47.44 -25.17
CA ASP A 14 3.42 -48.48 -24.63
C ASP A 14 4.08 -48.12 -23.28
N GLN A 15 3.59 -47.10 -22.55
CA GLN A 15 4.12 -46.79 -21.21
C GLN A 15 3.44 -47.63 -20.12
N ALA A 16 4.21 -48.47 -19.45
CA ALA A 16 3.79 -49.27 -18.29
C ALA A 16 3.22 -48.37 -17.16
N PRO A 17 2.21 -48.85 -16.40
CA PRO A 17 1.56 -48.05 -15.36
C PRO A 17 2.54 -47.68 -14.23
N ALA A 18 2.49 -46.41 -13.83
CA ALA A 18 3.29 -45.88 -12.73
C ALA A 18 2.94 -46.58 -11.39
N ALA A 19 3.97 -46.81 -10.57
CA ALA A 19 3.83 -47.41 -9.24
C ALA A 19 2.86 -46.59 -8.33
N PRO A 20 2.11 -47.26 -7.44
CA PRO A 20 1.14 -46.60 -6.57
C PRO A 20 1.80 -45.58 -5.62
N ILE A 21 1.19 -44.39 -5.56
CA ILE A 21 1.63 -43.29 -4.68
C ILE A 21 1.17 -43.59 -3.25
N ILE A 22 2.09 -43.93 -2.37
CA ILE A 22 1.88 -44.00 -0.91
C ILE A 22 1.69 -42.55 -0.39
N ARG A 23 0.59 -42.28 0.31
CA ARG A 23 0.28 -40.93 0.83
C ARG A 23 0.95 -40.68 2.20
N PRO A 24 1.42 -39.44 2.47
CA PRO A 24 2.03 -39.07 3.75
C PRO A 24 1.11 -39.21 4.95
N THR A 25 1.67 -39.55 6.09
CA THR A 25 1.01 -39.51 7.41
C THR A 25 0.85 -38.06 7.87
N ILE A 26 -0.36 -37.63 8.26
CA ILE A 26 -0.61 -36.26 8.72
C ILE A 26 -0.10 -36.08 10.15
N HIS A 27 0.80 -35.13 10.37
CA HIS A 27 1.33 -34.76 11.68
C HIS A 27 0.63 -33.51 12.24
N SER A 28 0.50 -33.42 13.57
CA SER A 28 0.02 -32.20 14.25
C SER A 28 1.13 -31.13 14.28
N ASN A 29 0.76 -29.85 14.41
CA ASN A 29 1.71 -28.72 14.44
C ASN A 29 2.83 -28.89 15.48
N ARG A 30 2.53 -29.54 16.62
CA ARG A 30 3.53 -29.85 17.66
C ARG A 30 4.53 -30.92 17.21
N ALA A 31 4.04 -32.00 16.60
CA ALA A 31 4.90 -33.04 16.02
C ALA A 31 5.78 -32.52 14.88
N THR A 32 5.26 -31.59 14.06
CA THR A 32 6.04 -30.89 13.03
C THR A 32 7.14 -30.02 13.64
N ALA A 33 6.86 -29.28 14.72
CA ALA A 33 7.83 -28.43 15.39
C ALA A 33 8.95 -29.25 16.08
N ASP A 34 8.60 -30.36 16.72
CA ASP A 34 9.57 -31.26 17.36
C ASP A 34 10.48 -31.93 16.31
N LYS A 35 9.92 -32.34 15.16
CA LYS A 35 10.70 -32.90 14.03
C LYS A 35 11.62 -31.88 13.35
N LEU A 36 11.20 -30.63 13.23
CA LEU A 36 12.05 -29.55 12.70
C LEU A 36 13.23 -29.24 13.64
N ARG A 37 13.10 -29.49 14.96
CA ARG A 37 14.20 -29.35 15.92
C ARG A 37 15.18 -30.53 15.88
N SER A 38 14.71 -31.74 15.61
CA SER A 38 15.56 -32.94 15.57
C SER A 38 16.22 -33.22 14.21
N GLY A 39 15.73 -32.57 13.13
CA GLY A 39 16.15 -32.82 11.75
C GLY A 39 15.43 -34.04 11.13
N PRO A 40 14.89 -33.97 9.90
CA PRO A 40 14.27 -35.12 9.25
C PRO A 40 15.30 -36.17 8.84
N GLN A 41 14.92 -37.45 8.95
CA GLN A 41 15.81 -38.59 8.73
C GLN A 41 15.84 -39.10 7.28
N GLY A 42 15.18 -38.41 6.35
CA GLY A 42 15.30 -38.75 4.93
C GLY A 42 14.42 -37.92 3.98
N PRO A 43 14.58 -38.11 2.66
CA PRO A 43 13.94 -37.29 1.62
C PRO A 43 12.42 -37.31 1.63
N GLN A 44 11.82 -38.44 2.05
CA GLN A 44 10.38 -38.57 2.14
C GLN A 44 9.81 -37.72 3.28
N GLU A 45 10.50 -37.67 4.42
CA GLU A 45 10.09 -36.89 5.58
C GLU A 45 10.21 -35.38 5.35
N VAL A 46 11.22 -34.95 4.58
CA VAL A 46 11.37 -33.57 4.10
C VAL A 46 10.18 -33.16 3.22
N ARG A 47 9.72 -34.04 2.32
CA ARG A 47 8.55 -33.78 1.47
C ARG A 47 7.27 -33.70 2.30
N ASP A 48 7.12 -34.56 3.30
CA ASP A 48 5.95 -34.58 4.18
C ASP A 48 5.86 -33.30 5.04
N LEU A 49 7.02 -32.74 5.44
CA LEU A 49 7.09 -31.45 6.16
C LEU A 49 6.83 -30.23 5.25
N SER A 50 7.14 -30.32 3.96
CA SER A 50 6.98 -29.22 3.00
C SER A 50 5.53 -28.82 2.70
N GLY A 51 4.58 -29.74 2.93
CA GLY A 51 3.17 -29.53 2.64
C GLY A 51 2.36 -28.82 3.73
N LEU A 52 2.89 -28.71 4.95
CA LEU A 52 2.13 -28.29 6.14
C LEU A 52 2.60 -26.96 6.75
N ALA A 53 3.83 -26.52 6.48
CA ALA A 53 4.36 -25.25 6.99
C ALA A 53 4.93 -24.41 5.84
N GLY A 54 4.36 -23.23 5.60
CA GLY A 54 4.91 -22.22 4.68
C GLY A 54 6.19 -21.59 5.24
N ASN A 55 7.25 -22.39 5.40
CA ASN A 55 8.50 -21.96 6.02
C ASN A 55 9.72 -22.18 5.10
N ARG A 56 10.52 -21.11 4.92
CA ARG A 56 11.82 -21.07 4.22
C ARG A 56 12.84 -22.13 4.69
N GLN A 57 12.62 -22.77 5.85
CA GLN A 57 13.48 -23.85 6.34
C GLN A 57 13.32 -25.17 5.57
N VAL A 58 12.23 -25.42 4.83
CA VAL A 58 12.12 -26.69 4.08
C VAL A 58 12.72 -26.59 2.68
N THR A 59 12.76 -25.38 2.10
CA THR A 59 13.28 -25.12 0.76
C THR A 59 14.78 -25.41 0.58
N HIS A 60 15.59 -25.37 1.65
CA HIS A 60 17.01 -25.72 1.53
C HIS A 60 17.29 -27.24 1.48
N TRP A 61 16.31 -28.07 1.89
CA TRP A 61 16.43 -29.54 1.90
C TRP A 61 15.90 -30.19 0.61
N LEU A 62 15.24 -29.41 -0.26
CA LEU A 62 14.55 -29.91 -1.46
C LEU A 62 15.34 -29.74 -2.77
N LYS A 63 16.62 -29.34 -2.72
CA LYS A 63 17.43 -29.24 -3.94
C LYS A 63 17.73 -30.65 -4.49
N PRO A 64 17.41 -30.95 -5.76
CA PRO A 64 17.84 -32.19 -6.39
C PRO A 64 19.36 -32.16 -6.59
N GLU A 65 20.06 -33.16 -6.06
CA GLU A 65 21.42 -33.48 -6.46
C GLU A 65 21.38 -34.08 -7.87
N ALA A 66 21.61 -33.25 -8.89
CA ALA A 66 22.25 -33.59 -10.17
C ALA A 66 22.00 -32.47 -11.19
N SER A 67 22.87 -31.47 -11.24
CA SER A 67 23.11 -30.64 -12.44
C SER A 67 24.22 -29.64 -12.14
N THR A 68 25.41 -29.93 -12.68
CA THR A 68 26.59 -29.03 -12.74
C THR A 68 27.13 -28.63 -11.35
N PRO A 69 28.45 -28.42 -11.14
CA PRO A 69 28.93 -27.90 -9.88
C PRO A 69 28.24 -26.55 -9.66
N ALA A 70 27.38 -26.46 -8.65
CA ALA A 70 26.79 -25.20 -8.25
C ALA A 70 27.96 -24.26 -7.97
N ALA A 71 28.01 -23.13 -8.69
CA ALA A 71 28.97 -22.08 -8.39
C ALA A 71 28.95 -21.85 -6.87
N ALA A 72 30.14 -21.78 -6.26
CA ALA A 72 30.25 -21.53 -4.84
C ALA A 72 29.34 -20.35 -4.47
N PRO A 73 28.56 -20.43 -3.37
CA PRO A 73 27.68 -19.34 -2.98
C PRO A 73 28.53 -18.07 -2.90
N PRO A 74 28.05 -16.94 -3.45
CA PRO A 74 28.81 -15.70 -3.39
C PRO A 74 29.16 -15.40 -1.94
N PRO A 75 30.37 -14.84 -1.68
CA PRO A 75 30.77 -14.51 -0.33
C PRO A 75 29.72 -13.60 0.33
N LEU A 76 29.50 -13.81 1.63
CA LEU A 76 28.59 -12.97 2.39
C LEU A 76 29.07 -11.51 2.32
N PRO A 77 28.15 -10.53 2.19
CA PRO A 77 28.53 -9.13 2.23
C PRO A 77 29.22 -8.80 3.58
N PRO A 78 30.23 -7.93 3.59
CA PRO A 78 30.79 -7.43 4.82
C PRO A 78 29.73 -6.58 5.55
N ILE A 79 29.58 -6.85 6.85
CA ILE A 79 28.56 -6.21 7.70
C ILE A 79 29.18 -5.48 8.90
N ASP A 80 30.49 -5.57 9.10
CA ASP A 80 31.16 -5.05 10.30
C ASP A 80 31.14 -3.52 10.36
N TRP A 81 31.13 -2.86 9.19
CA TRP A 81 31.00 -1.40 9.10
C TRP A 81 29.67 -0.87 9.65
N ILE A 82 28.63 -1.72 9.75
CA ILE A 82 27.34 -1.33 10.31
C ILE A 82 27.52 -0.94 11.79
N GLU A 83 28.52 -1.46 12.49
CA GLU A 83 28.77 -1.08 13.89
C GLU A 83 29.19 0.38 14.09
N SER A 84 29.79 1.02 13.08
CA SER A 84 30.17 2.43 13.16
C SER A 84 29.03 3.39 12.84
N LEU A 85 27.87 2.89 12.41
CA LEU A 85 26.71 3.74 12.12
C LEU A 85 26.09 4.33 13.40
N PRO A 86 25.38 5.46 13.28
CA PRO A 86 24.60 6.01 14.38
C PRO A 86 23.64 4.97 14.98
N GLY A 87 23.48 5.00 16.31
CA GLY A 87 22.67 4.00 17.03
C GLY A 87 21.25 3.85 16.48
N HIS A 88 20.61 4.96 16.08
CA HIS A 88 19.29 4.95 15.45
C HIS A 88 19.26 4.12 14.16
N VAL A 89 20.24 4.31 13.26
CA VAL A 89 20.33 3.57 11.99
C VAL A 89 20.62 2.09 12.25
N LYS A 90 21.52 1.78 13.19
CA LYS A 90 21.83 0.40 13.58
C LYS A 90 20.61 -0.33 14.12
N GLN A 91 19.84 0.31 15.00
CA GLN A 91 18.62 -0.25 15.56
C GLN A 91 17.60 -0.61 14.47
N GLN A 92 17.45 0.24 13.45
CA GLN A 92 16.56 -0.02 12.32
C GLN A 92 17.04 -1.20 11.46
N ILE A 93 18.35 -1.28 11.17
CA ILE A 93 18.95 -2.40 10.43
C ILE A 93 18.79 -3.71 11.20
N ASP A 94 19.05 -3.68 12.50
CA ASP A 94 18.93 -4.84 13.39
C ASP A 94 17.47 -5.24 13.60
N ASN A 95 16.52 -4.32 13.38
CA ASN A 95 15.08 -4.48 13.61
C ASN A 95 14.76 -4.93 15.04
N PHE A 96 15.46 -4.36 16.01
CA PHE A 96 15.36 -4.69 17.43
C PHE A 96 14.68 -3.56 18.21
N SER A 97 13.89 -3.93 19.20
CA SER A 97 13.50 -3.00 20.26
C SER A 97 14.70 -2.65 21.16
N PRO A 98 14.67 -1.52 21.89
CA PRO A 98 15.75 -1.17 22.83
C PRO A 98 16.04 -2.26 23.87
N GLY A 99 15.03 -3.06 24.25
CA GLY A 99 15.22 -4.19 25.17
C GLY A 99 15.97 -5.36 24.53
N GLN A 100 15.69 -5.66 23.26
CA GLN A 100 16.38 -6.70 22.50
C GLN A 100 17.84 -6.33 22.24
N GLU A 101 18.14 -5.06 21.96
CA GLU A 101 19.53 -4.58 21.83
C GLU A 101 20.32 -4.83 23.11
N LYS A 102 19.80 -4.39 24.26
CA LYS A 102 20.45 -4.61 25.56
C LYS A 102 20.69 -6.09 25.85
N LEU A 103 19.73 -6.96 25.52
CA LEU A 103 19.89 -8.40 25.72
C LEU A 103 20.93 -9.01 24.78
N ALA A 104 21.00 -8.57 23.52
CA ALA A 104 22.03 -9.01 22.59
C ALA A 104 23.42 -8.58 23.06
N ASP A 105 23.55 -7.34 23.53
CA ASP A 105 24.80 -6.78 24.05
C ASP A 105 25.22 -7.44 25.38
N ALA A 106 24.25 -7.94 26.15
CA ALA A 106 24.50 -8.77 27.33
C ALA A 106 24.86 -10.24 27.00
N GLY A 107 25.08 -10.58 25.72
CA GLY A 107 25.55 -11.90 25.31
C GLY A 107 24.44 -12.91 24.97
N ASN A 108 23.20 -12.48 24.74
CA ASN A 108 22.14 -13.38 24.29
C ASN A 108 22.43 -13.89 22.86
N GLN A 109 22.93 -15.13 22.76
CA GLN A 109 23.37 -15.70 21.49
C GLN A 109 22.27 -15.73 20.41
N GLY A 110 21.02 -16.00 20.78
CA GLY A 110 19.91 -16.02 19.82
C GLY A 110 19.65 -14.66 19.17
N LEU A 111 19.82 -13.58 19.94
CA LEU A 111 19.71 -12.21 19.44
C LEU A 111 20.96 -11.78 18.68
N ILE A 112 22.16 -12.20 19.09
CA ILE A 112 23.40 -11.98 18.32
C ILE A 112 23.30 -12.63 16.93
N ASP A 113 22.83 -13.88 16.86
CA ASP A 113 22.65 -14.58 15.59
C ASP A 113 21.57 -13.91 14.72
N ALA A 114 20.48 -13.42 15.34
CA ALA A 114 19.43 -12.68 14.64
C ALA A 114 19.95 -11.35 14.08
N ARG A 115 20.70 -10.58 14.86
CA ARG A 115 21.38 -9.34 14.44
C ARG A 115 22.25 -9.60 13.21
N LYS A 116 23.11 -10.63 13.26
CA LYS A 116 23.97 -11.03 12.13
C LYS A 116 23.15 -11.37 10.87
N ARG A 117 22.09 -12.18 11.00
CA ARG A 117 21.22 -12.52 9.87
C ARG A 117 20.51 -11.30 9.29
N ASN A 118 20.03 -10.39 10.13
CA ASN A 118 19.33 -9.19 9.71
C ASN A 118 20.25 -8.26 8.93
N ARG A 119 21.49 -8.05 9.39
CA ARG A 119 22.51 -7.26 8.68
C ARG A 119 22.94 -7.86 7.34
N VAL A 120 23.09 -9.18 7.26
CA VAL A 120 23.36 -9.85 5.98
C VAL A 120 22.20 -9.63 5.00
N THR A 121 20.97 -9.80 5.49
CA THR A 121 19.76 -9.62 4.67
C THR A 121 19.60 -8.18 4.23
N PHE A 122 19.86 -7.22 5.13
CA PHE A 122 19.94 -5.79 4.83
C PHE A 122 20.88 -5.53 3.66
N MET A 123 22.12 -6.00 3.72
CA MET A 123 23.11 -5.79 2.65
C MET A 123 22.68 -6.41 1.32
N GLN A 124 22.06 -7.59 1.34
CA GLN A 124 21.52 -8.21 0.13
C GLN A 124 20.40 -7.36 -0.47
N THR A 125 19.51 -6.82 0.37
CA THR A 125 18.43 -5.94 -0.08
C THR A 125 18.97 -4.63 -0.62
N MET A 126 19.94 -4.01 0.06
CA MET A 126 20.56 -2.75 -0.39
C MET A 126 21.35 -2.93 -1.68
N ARG A 127 22.06 -4.05 -1.87
CA ARG A 127 22.71 -4.36 -3.15
C ARG A 127 21.72 -4.43 -4.31
N TRP A 128 20.54 -5.00 -4.07
CA TRP A 128 19.49 -5.02 -5.08
C TRP A 128 18.87 -3.64 -5.33
N ALA A 129 18.67 -2.84 -4.28
CA ALA A 129 18.00 -1.55 -4.35
C ALA A 129 18.90 -0.42 -4.89
N MET A 130 20.17 -0.42 -4.50
CA MET A 130 21.14 0.67 -4.70
C MET A 130 22.33 0.26 -5.59
N GLY A 131 22.32 -0.97 -6.12
CA GLY A 131 23.44 -1.50 -6.92
C GLY A 131 24.46 -2.26 -6.06
N ASN A 132 25.35 -3.01 -6.72
CA ASN A 132 26.24 -3.95 -6.04
C ASN A 132 27.50 -3.32 -5.41
N ASP A 133 27.68 -2.00 -5.52
CA ASP A 133 28.83 -1.31 -4.95
C ASP A 133 28.65 -1.08 -3.43
N GLU A 134 29.38 -1.87 -2.64
CA GLU A 134 29.33 -1.80 -1.18
C GLU A 134 29.84 -0.48 -0.62
N ALA A 135 30.82 0.15 -1.28
CA ALA A 135 31.36 1.42 -0.82
C ALA A 135 30.31 2.53 -0.96
N VAL A 136 29.51 2.49 -2.03
CA VAL A 136 28.37 3.38 -2.23
C VAL A 136 27.30 3.16 -1.17
N ILE A 137 26.91 1.90 -0.91
CA ILE A 137 25.93 1.56 0.14
C ILE A 137 26.42 2.04 1.51
N ARG A 138 27.65 1.70 1.87
CA ARG A 138 28.26 2.09 3.14
C ARG A 138 28.25 3.61 3.31
N LYS A 139 28.80 4.33 2.32
CA LYS A 139 28.88 5.79 2.35
C LYS A 139 27.50 6.42 2.49
N HIS A 140 26.49 5.92 1.76
CA HIS A 140 25.11 6.40 1.87
C HIS A 140 24.57 6.31 3.29
N PHE A 141 24.74 5.18 3.98
CA PHE A 141 24.25 5.01 5.35
C PHE A 141 25.08 5.77 6.39
N GLU A 142 26.37 6.01 6.13
CA GLU A 142 27.21 6.92 6.92
C GLU A 142 26.76 8.39 6.76
N GLU A 143 26.15 8.74 5.63
CA GLU A 143 25.59 10.06 5.33
C GLU A 143 24.14 10.25 5.85
N ILE A 144 23.61 9.32 6.65
CA ILE A 144 22.31 9.51 7.32
C ILE A 144 22.51 10.24 8.65
N GLN A 145 21.79 11.34 8.82
CA GLN A 145 21.96 12.25 9.95
C GLN A 145 20.60 12.73 10.51
N PRO A 146 20.56 13.21 11.77
CA PRO A 146 19.39 13.89 12.29
C PRO A 146 19.15 15.22 11.57
N ILE A 147 17.87 15.56 11.38
CA ILE A 147 17.35 16.71 10.68
C ILE A 147 16.53 17.52 11.68
N ASN A 148 16.90 18.79 11.88
CA ASN A 148 16.17 19.69 12.76
C ASN A 148 15.31 20.68 11.96
N VAL A 149 14.11 20.23 11.60
CA VAL A 149 13.11 21.03 10.87
C VAL A 149 12.02 21.61 11.78
N GLY A 150 12.08 21.34 13.09
CA GLY A 150 11.08 21.75 14.09
C GLY A 150 10.19 20.58 14.55
N GLY A 151 9.80 20.57 15.84
CA GLY A 151 8.80 19.64 16.38
C GLY A 151 9.24 18.20 16.71
N GLY A 152 10.44 17.77 16.34
CA GLY A 152 10.97 16.44 16.67
C GLY A 152 12.31 16.13 15.99
N GLU A 153 12.93 15.01 16.37
CA GLU A 153 14.15 14.50 15.72
C GLU A 153 13.77 13.63 14.52
N LEU A 154 13.93 14.17 13.32
CA LEU A 154 13.76 13.44 12.06
C LEU A 154 15.13 12.89 11.62
N TRP A 155 15.20 11.74 10.97
CA TRP A 155 16.45 11.22 10.40
C TRP A 155 16.30 11.05 8.89
N GLY A 156 17.36 11.34 8.14
CA GLY A 156 17.37 11.17 6.69
C GLY A 156 18.77 11.33 6.10
N HIS A 157 18.90 11.05 4.80
CA HIS A 157 20.15 11.25 4.07
C HIS A 157 20.54 12.74 4.07
N VAL A 158 21.84 13.09 4.05
CA VAL A 158 22.32 14.48 4.02
C VAL A 158 21.69 15.32 2.91
N SER A 159 21.37 14.71 1.76
CA SER A 159 20.68 15.37 0.64
C SER A 159 19.28 15.81 1.04
N THR A 160 18.48 14.92 1.66
CA THR A 160 17.16 15.23 2.19
C THR A 160 17.24 16.30 3.27
N ARG A 161 18.25 16.20 4.15
CA ARG A 161 18.52 17.18 5.21
C ARG A 161 18.77 18.57 4.64
N GLU A 162 19.63 18.70 3.62
CA GLU A 162 19.92 19.98 2.97
C GLU A 162 18.66 20.61 2.40
N ARG A 163 17.92 19.87 1.58
CA ARG A 163 16.70 20.39 0.93
C ARG A 163 15.63 20.79 1.93
N LEU A 164 15.45 20.04 3.01
CA LEU A 164 14.47 20.41 4.04
C LEU A 164 14.88 21.64 4.85
N LEU A 165 16.18 21.90 5.01
CA LEU A 165 16.66 23.13 5.64
C LEU A 165 16.43 24.34 4.72
N GLU A 166 16.55 24.16 3.40
CA GLU A 166 16.19 25.19 2.41
C GLU A 166 14.68 25.47 2.41
N VAL A 167 13.84 24.42 2.40
CA VAL A 167 12.38 24.54 2.55
C VAL A 167 12.02 25.31 3.82
N LYS A 168 12.63 24.94 4.96
CA LYS A 168 12.40 25.64 6.22
C LYS A 168 12.77 27.12 6.14
N ALA A 169 13.91 27.45 5.57
CA ALA A 169 14.36 28.84 5.42
C ALA A 169 13.39 29.64 4.54
N ASP A 170 12.89 29.07 3.45
CA ASP A 170 11.92 29.71 2.56
C ASP A 170 10.58 29.97 3.24
N LEU A 171 10.11 29.04 4.07
CA LEU A 171 8.89 29.23 4.86
C LEU A 171 9.08 30.29 5.95
N GLU A 172 10.21 30.25 6.67
CA GLU A 172 10.55 31.26 7.68
C GLU A 172 10.65 32.67 7.09
N ALA A 173 11.19 32.80 5.87
CA ALA A 173 11.23 34.08 5.14
C ALA A 173 9.83 34.62 4.81
N GLN A 174 8.83 33.74 4.67
CA GLN A 174 7.42 34.08 4.47
C GLN A 174 6.65 34.25 5.79
N GLY A 175 7.30 34.04 6.94
CA GLY A 175 6.64 34.06 8.25
C GLY A 175 5.74 32.85 8.51
N ILE A 176 5.91 31.77 7.75
CA ILE A 176 5.15 30.52 7.85
C ILE A 176 6.01 29.50 8.61
N PRO A 177 5.49 28.85 9.66
CA PRO A 177 6.24 27.81 10.35
C PRO A 177 6.34 26.54 9.49
N MET A 178 7.48 25.84 9.60
CA MET A 178 7.63 24.49 9.04
C MET A 178 6.68 23.51 9.75
N PRO A 179 5.86 22.72 9.03
CA PRO A 179 4.98 21.74 9.66
C PRO A 179 5.80 20.65 10.36
N GLN A 180 5.34 20.24 11.54
CA GLN A 180 6.03 19.22 12.35
C GLN A 180 5.87 17.82 11.75
N THR A 181 6.95 17.03 11.80
CA THR A 181 6.92 15.61 11.51
C THR A 181 8.04 14.85 12.24
N THR A 182 7.80 13.58 12.52
CA THR A 182 8.79 12.62 13.02
C THR A 182 8.98 11.42 12.07
N VAL A 183 8.31 11.43 10.91
CA VAL A 183 8.25 10.28 10.01
C VAL A 183 9.17 10.51 8.82
N GLY A 184 10.41 10.04 8.94
CA GLY A 184 11.44 10.12 7.89
C GLY A 184 12.03 8.76 7.59
N LEU A 185 13.32 8.58 7.86
CA LEU A 185 14.00 7.28 7.77
C LEU A 185 13.23 6.21 8.54
N GLY A 186 12.79 5.18 7.82
CA GLY A 186 12.04 4.06 8.40
C GLY A 186 12.19 2.80 7.58
N MET A 187 12.99 1.84 8.06
CA MET A 187 13.15 0.55 7.41
C MET A 187 11.98 -0.40 7.67
N ARG A 188 11.33 -0.31 8.84
CA ARG A 188 10.09 -1.03 9.23
C ARG A 188 10.11 -2.56 8.97
N GLY A 189 11.30 -3.16 8.88
CA GLY A 189 11.50 -4.57 8.53
C GLY A 189 11.39 -4.88 7.03
N ASP A 190 11.11 -3.89 6.17
CA ASP A 190 11.00 -4.06 4.71
C ASP A 190 12.32 -4.52 4.08
N HIS A 191 13.45 -4.20 4.72
CA HIS A 191 14.77 -4.67 4.31
C HIS A 191 15.00 -6.16 4.57
N LEU A 192 14.18 -6.79 5.43
CA LEU A 192 14.24 -8.21 5.77
C LEU A 192 13.32 -9.06 4.91
N ASP A 193 12.24 -8.45 4.39
CA ASP A 193 11.34 -9.08 3.43
C ASP A 193 10.81 -8.09 2.40
N ARG A 194 11.51 -8.06 1.26
CA ARG A 194 11.09 -7.27 0.10
C ARG A 194 9.75 -7.72 -0.47
N GLY A 195 9.42 -9.01 -0.43
CA GLY A 195 8.31 -9.55 -1.23
C GLY A 195 8.35 -9.05 -2.68
N ASP A 196 7.22 -8.52 -3.15
CA ASP A 196 7.01 -7.97 -4.50
C ASP A 196 7.28 -6.46 -4.60
N LYS A 197 7.84 -5.84 -3.55
CA LYS A 197 8.10 -4.38 -3.52
C LYS A 197 9.15 -4.00 -4.56
N GLY A 198 8.84 -2.97 -5.37
CA GLY A 198 9.78 -2.34 -6.29
C GLY A 198 10.84 -1.50 -5.55
N ARG A 199 11.91 -1.09 -6.25
CA ARG A 199 13.02 -0.34 -5.62
C ARG A 199 12.58 0.99 -5.03
N GLY A 200 11.66 1.69 -5.70
CA GLY A 200 11.10 2.96 -5.21
C GLY A 200 10.37 2.85 -3.87
N TRP A 201 9.96 1.65 -3.45
CA TRP A 201 9.38 1.44 -2.11
C TRP A 201 10.36 1.74 -0.98
N PHE A 202 11.67 1.66 -1.24
CA PHE A 202 12.71 1.79 -0.22
C PHE A 202 13.13 3.25 0.05
N THR A 203 12.44 4.26 -0.49
CA THR A 203 12.76 5.68 -0.29
C THR A 203 12.79 6.07 1.20
N HIS A 204 11.85 5.61 2.02
CA HIS A 204 11.94 5.76 3.48
C HIS A 204 13.12 4.99 4.08
N ALA A 205 13.35 3.74 3.65
CA ALA A 205 14.39 2.89 4.22
C ALA A 205 15.81 3.43 3.96
N VAL A 206 15.98 4.24 2.92
CA VAL A 206 17.26 4.89 2.59
C VAL A 206 17.30 6.39 2.96
N GLY A 207 16.26 6.93 3.58
CA GLY A 207 16.25 8.31 4.08
C GLY A 207 16.00 9.40 3.02
N PHE A 208 15.33 9.06 1.92
CA PHE A 208 14.92 9.99 0.86
C PHE A 208 13.43 10.37 0.89
N ALA A 209 12.65 9.84 1.83
CA ALA A 209 11.22 10.18 1.97
C ALA A 209 10.90 10.68 3.38
N VAL A 210 9.90 11.55 3.44
CA VAL A 210 9.35 12.11 4.68
C VAL A 210 7.84 12.20 4.54
N ASP A 211 7.12 11.81 5.59
CA ASP A 211 5.67 11.93 5.67
C ASP A 211 5.30 13.08 6.60
N TRP A 212 4.33 13.91 6.23
CA TRP A 212 3.68 14.85 7.13
C TRP A 212 2.26 14.38 7.41
N ARG A 213 1.80 14.47 8.66
CA ARG A 213 0.45 14.02 9.03
C ARG A 213 0.20 12.54 8.69
N ALA A 214 1.24 11.71 8.83
CA ALA A 214 1.22 10.30 8.43
C ALA A 214 0.09 9.45 9.05
N TYR A 215 -0.47 9.93 10.16
CA TYR A 215 -1.51 9.26 10.93
C TYR A 215 -2.85 10.00 10.94
N SER A 216 -2.96 11.13 10.25
CA SER A 216 -4.14 11.99 10.23
C SER A 216 -4.60 12.38 8.82
N THR A 217 -3.73 12.29 7.81
CA THR A 217 -4.08 12.49 6.40
C THR A 217 -4.31 11.14 5.73
N PRO A 218 -5.50 10.88 5.15
CA PRO A 218 -5.77 9.58 4.57
C PRO A 218 -5.10 9.38 3.20
N LYS A 219 -4.58 8.17 2.99
CA LYS A 219 -4.17 7.61 1.71
C LYS A 219 -5.34 6.87 1.07
N ILE A 220 -5.58 7.13 -0.21
CA ILE A 220 -6.65 6.45 -0.97
C ILE A 220 -6.04 5.66 -2.14
N ALA A 221 -6.08 4.34 -2.02
CA ALA A 221 -5.70 3.34 -3.03
C ALA A 221 -6.89 2.45 -3.47
N ASP A 222 -7.96 2.34 -2.66
CA ASP A 222 -9.18 1.62 -3.05
C ASP A 222 -9.83 2.31 -4.25
N GLN A 223 -9.85 1.59 -5.37
CA GLN A 223 -10.40 2.09 -6.62
C GLN A 223 -11.88 2.50 -6.50
N LYS A 224 -12.66 1.93 -5.57
CA LYS A 224 -14.04 2.36 -5.29
C LYS A 224 -14.08 3.76 -4.67
N LEU A 225 -13.20 4.05 -3.71
CA LEU A 225 -13.10 5.39 -3.09
C LEU A 225 -12.60 6.43 -4.10
N ILE A 226 -11.58 6.09 -4.89
CA ILE A 226 -11.08 6.95 -5.98
C ILE A 226 -12.21 7.29 -6.95
N THR A 227 -12.98 6.29 -7.36
CA THR A 227 -14.11 6.46 -8.29
C THR A 227 -15.22 7.28 -7.65
N LEU A 228 -15.57 7.03 -6.38
CA LEU A 228 -16.57 7.83 -5.67
C LEU A 228 -16.16 9.31 -5.62
N PHE A 229 -14.91 9.57 -5.28
CA PHE A 229 -14.38 10.92 -5.24
C PHE A 229 -14.46 11.60 -6.61
N GLU A 230 -14.08 10.89 -7.68
CA GLU A 230 -14.19 11.38 -9.06
C GLU A 230 -15.63 11.70 -9.46
N VAL A 231 -16.58 10.84 -9.11
CA VAL A 231 -18.01 11.02 -9.40
C VAL A 231 -18.60 12.20 -8.63
N VAL A 232 -18.30 12.33 -7.33
CA VAL A 232 -18.87 13.36 -6.47
C VAL A 232 -18.26 14.73 -6.77
N THR A 233 -16.94 14.78 -6.92
CA THR A 233 -16.21 16.06 -6.99
C THR A 233 -15.98 16.53 -8.42
N GLY A 234 -15.96 15.61 -9.39
CA GLY A 234 -15.63 15.88 -10.79
C GLY A 234 -14.14 15.73 -11.11
N GLY A 235 -13.31 15.33 -10.14
CA GLY A 235 -11.88 15.10 -10.33
C GLY A 235 -11.36 14.02 -9.40
N ARG A 236 -10.21 13.43 -9.75
CA ARG A 236 -9.60 12.38 -8.94
C ARG A 236 -8.87 12.94 -7.72
N PRO A 237 -8.63 12.11 -6.67
CA PRO A 237 -7.89 12.54 -5.49
C PRO A 237 -6.37 12.62 -5.72
N ASP A 238 -5.85 12.21 -6.88
CA ASP A 238 -4.44 12.39 -7.30
C ASP A 238 -4.19 13.72 -8.01
N MET A 239 -2.98 14.29 -7.84
CA MET A 239 -2.49 15.46 -8.58
C MET A 239 -2.07 15.06 -10.00
N ARG A 240 -2.63 15.74 -10.99
CA ARG A 240 -2.25 15.66 -12.41
C ARG A 240 -1.45 16.88 -12.80
N THR A 241 -0.15 16.83 -12.53
CA THR A 241 0.77 17.89 -12.93
C THR A 241 0.93 17.95 -14.46
N SER A 242 1.40 19.09 -14.96
CA SER A 242 1.50 19.36 -16.41
C SER A 242 2.60 18.56 -17.13
N VAL A 243 3.34 17.72 -16.41
CA VAL A 243 4.50 16.95 -16.89
C VAL A 243 4.34 15.48 -16.50
N GLU A 244 4.57 14.57 -17.46
CA GLU A 244 4.53 13.12 -17.23
C GLU A 244 5.59 12.66 -16.23
N SER A 245 5.30 11.58 -15.49
CA SER A 245 6.04 11.15 -14.28
C SER A 245 7.56 11.17 -14.41
N ASP A 246 8.15 10.48 -15.40
CA ASP A 246 9.63 10.40 -15.50
C ASP A 246 10.27 11.74 -15.86
N LYS A 247 9.63 12.50 -16.75
CA LYS A 247 10.10 13.85 -17.13
C LYS A 247 9.94 14.84 -15.99
N ARG A 248 8.91 14.65 -15.16
CA ARG A 248 8.67 15.47 -13.97
C ARG A 248 9.76 15.24 -12.94
N ILE A 249 10.09 13.97 -12.62
CA ILE A 249 11.19 13.64 -11.71
C ILE A 249 12.50 14.30 -12.17
N ASP A 250 12.80 14.23 -13.47
CA ASP A 250 13.99 14.89 -14.02
C ASP A 250 13.96 16.42 -13.90
N LEU A 251 12.78 17.03 -14.06
CA LEU A 251 12.59 18.46 -13.88
C LEU A 251 12.70 18.86 -12.40
N GLU A 252 12.09 18.12 -11.47
CA GLU A 252 12.17 18.34 -10.02
C GLU A 252 13.61 18.23 -9.52
N ILE A 253 14.39 17.28 -10.03
CA ILE A 253 15.84 17.19 -9.78
C ILE A 253 16.54 18.48 -10.20
N LYS A 254 16.31 18.94 -11.44
CA LYS A 254 16.93 20.18 -11.94
C LYS A 254 16.49 21.41 -11.16
N ILE A 255 15.21 21.47 -10.75
CA ILE A 255 14.64 22.56 -9.94
C ILE A 255 15.36 22.62 -8.60
N GLY A 256 15.42 21.50 -7.86
CA GLY A 256 16.15 21.46 -6.60
C GLY A 256 17.63 21.82 -6.78
N GLN A 257 18.26 21.41 -7.88
CA GLN A 257 19.64 21.78 -8.19
C GLN A 257 19.83 23.25 -8.63
N GLY A 258 18.77 24.01 -8.84
CA GLY A 258 18.84 25.37 -9.38
C GLY A 258 19.33 25.43 -10.85
N THR A 259 19.18 24.33 -11.59
CA THR A 259 19.63 24.20 -13.00
C THR A 259 18.48 24.05 -14.00
N ALA A 260 17.24 24.03 -13.52
CA ALA A 260 16.08 23.96 -14.39
C ALA A 260 15.87 25.26 -15.18
N ASP A 261 15.27 25.13 -16.36
CA ASP A 261 14.76 26.29 -17.09
C ASP A 261 13.66 26.97 -16.27
N ALA A 262 13.70 28.30 -16.19
CA ALA A 262 12.77 29.07 -15.35
C ALA A 262 11.32 28.97 -15.84
N VAL A 263 11.10 28.84 -17.15
CA VAL A 263 9.76 28.72 -17.73
C VAL A 263 9.18 27.33 -17.44
N GLU A 264 10.00 26.28 -17.60
CA GLU A 264 9.59 24.91 -17.24
C GLU A 264 9.29 24.78 -15.74
N SER A 265 10.14 25.37 -14.89
CA SER A 265 9.97 25.38 -13.44
C SER A 265 8.66 26.07 -13.04
N LYS A 266 8.43 27.29 -13.56
CA LYS A 266 7.21 28.03 -13.30
C LYS A 266 5.97 27.25 -13.75
N LYS A 267 6.02 26.62 -14.93
CA LYS A 267 4.90 25.82 -15.45
C LYS A 267 4.55 24.63 -14.53
N LEU A 268 5.56 23.96 -13.98
CA LEU A 268 5.33 22.88 -13.01
C LEU A 268 4.66 23.43 -11.74
N LEU A 269 5.22 24.49 -11.15
CA LEU A 269 4.71 25.10 -9.91
C LEU A 269 3.30 25.69 -10.05
N ASP A 270 3.00 26.33 -11.17
CA ASP A 270 1.64 26.79 -11.50
C ASP A 270 0.66 25.60 -11.56
N SER A 271 1.10 24.45 -12.13
CA SER A 271 0.27 23.24 -12.18
C SER A 271 0.08 22.60 -10.80
N VAL A 272 1.11 22.61 -9.94
CA VAL A 272 1.01 22.15 -8.54
C VAL A 272 0.01 23.01 -7.78
N GLU A 273 0.06 24.33 -7.95
CA GLU A 273 -0.89 25.25 -7.31
C GLU A 273 -2.33 25.02 -7.79
N SER A 274 -2.54 24.86 -9.10
CA SER A 274 -3.85 24.56 -9.66
C SER A 274 -4.41 23.25 -9.12
N GLU A 275 -3.57 22.21 -9.06
CA GLU A 275 -3.99 20.90 -8.56
C GLU A 275 -4.20 20.89 -7.04
N TYR A 276 -3.40 21.64 -6.28
CA TYR A 276 -3.64 21.85 -4.85
C TYR A 276 -5.03 22.43 -4.60
N LYS A 277 -5.38 23.51 -5.32
CA LYS A 277 -6.70 24.17 -5.20
C LYS A 277 -7.82 23.21 -5.57
N ARG A 278 -7.68 22.51 -6.70
CA ARG A 278 -8.64 21.50 -7.15
C ARG A 278 -8.85 20.39 -6.11
N LEU A 279 -7.78 19.88 -5.51
CA LEU A 279 -7.87 18.82 -4.50
C LEU A 279 -8.48 19.32 -3.19
N ALA A 280 -8.12 20.52 -2.74
CA ALA A 280 -8.70 21.12 -1.54
C ALA A 280 -10.20 21.37 -1.72
N ASP A 281 -10.59 21.98 -2.84
CA ASP A 281 -11.99 22.23 -3.22
C ASP A 281 -12.76 20.92 -3.36
N GLY A 282 -12.16 19.92 -4.01
CA GLY A 282 -12.74 18.58 -4.12
C GLY A 282 -12.95 17.92 -2.76
N SER A 283 -11.98 18.05 -1.84
CA SER A 283 -12.08 17.49 -0.49
C SER A 283 -13.19 18.17 0.31
N GLU A 284 -13.32 19.49 0.19
CA GLU A 284 -14.39 20.23 0.84
C GLU A 284 -15.75 19.88 0.26
N LYS A 285 -15.85 19.81 -1.07
CA LYS A 285 -17.06 19.38 -1.78
C LYS A 285 -17.46 17.97 -1.35
N PHE A 286 -16.52 17.03 -1.25
CA PHE A 286 -16.82 15.67 -0.80
C PHE A 286 -17.48 15.65 0.59
N LYS A 287 -17.03 16.48 1.53
CA LYS A 287 -17.62 16.57 2.87
C LYS A 287 -19.01 17.21 2.90
N THR A 288 -19.29 18.10 1.95
CA THR A 288 -20.45 18.99 1.97
C THR A 288 -21.51 18.67 0.92
N ASP A 289 -21.23 17.77 -0.02
CA ASP A 289 -22.14 17.40 -1.12
C ASP A 289 -23.35 16.57 -0.64
N LEU A 290 -23.29 15.98 0.57
CA LEU A 290 -24.44 15.32 1.19
C LEU A 290 -25.31 16.31 1.98
N PRO A 291 -26.64 16.11 2.01
CA PRO A 291 -27.54 16.92 2.82
C PRO A 291 -27.13 16.93 4.30
N VAL A 292 -27.27 18.07 4.98
CA VAL A 292 -26.96 18.20 6.42
C VAL A 292 -27.70 17.14 7.25
N LYS A 293 -28.97 16.84 6.92
CA LYS A 293 -29.74 15.77 7.59
C LYS A 293 -29.06 14.40 7.52
N THR A 294 -28.42 14.09 6.38
CA THR A 294 -27.67 12.84 6.19
C THR A 294 -26.45 12.86 7.09
N LEU A 295 -25.68 13.95 7.06
CA LEU A 295 -24.47 14.09 7.88
C LEU A 295 -24.78 14.00 9.38
N ASP A 296 -25.86 14.62 9.84
CA ASP A 296 -26.29 14.55 11.24
C ASP A 296 -26.69 13.14 11.65
N ARG A 297 -27.38 12.42 10.77
CA ARG A 297 -27.75 11.01 11.00
C ARG A 297 -26.52 10.11 11.14
N LEU A 298 -25.54 10.27 10.25
CA LEU A 298 -24.28 9.52 10.33
C LEU A 298 -23.45 9.93 11.56
N ARG A 299 -23.47 11.22 11.92
CA ARG A 299 -22.79 11.75 13.12
C ARG A 299 -23.39 11.21 14.41
N GLU A 300 -24.71 10.99 14.48
CA GLU A 300 -25.38 10.35 15.62
C GLU A 300 -24.87 8.92 15.83
N LEU A 301 -24.77 8.13 14.76
CA LEU A 301 -24.21 6.78 14.82
C LEU A 301 -22.77 6.79 15.33
N GLU A 302 -21.95 7.69 14.79
CA GLU A 302 -20.55 7.82 15.18
C GLU A 302 -20.39 8.25 16.65
N GLN A 303 -21.20 9.19 17.13
CA GLN A 303 -21.25 9.56 18.55
C GLN A 303 -21.61 8.36 19.44
N ALA A 304 -22.55 7.51 19.02
CA ALA A 304 -22.89 6.29 19.76
C ALA A 304 -21.72 5.29 19.78
N ARG A 305 -20.98 5.15 18.67
CA ARG A 305 -19.77 4.31 18.58
C ARG A 305 -18.69 4.80 19.56
N VAL A 306 -18.43 6.11 19.56
CA VAL A 306 -17.46 6.76 20.45
C VAL A 306 -17.87 6.61 21.92
N ALA A 307 -19.16 6.75 22.23
CA ALA A 307 -19.68 6.51 23.58
C ALA A 307 -19.41 5.08 24.04
N ALA A 308 -19.66 4.08 23.19
CA ALA A 308 -19.37 2.67 23.49
C ALA A 308 -17.87 2.42 23.72
N ARG A 309 -17.00 2.98 22.86
CA ARG A 309 -15.54 2.90 23.01
C ARG A 309 -15.07 3.56 24.30
N THR A 310 -15.59 4.75 24.61
CA THR A 310 -15.24 5.52 25.81
C THR A 310 -15.66 4.79 27.08
N ALA A 311 -16.88 4.23 27.11
CA ALA A 311 -17.34 3.40 28.21
C ALA A 311 -16.43 2.18 28.42
N GLN A 312 -16.02 1.52 27.33
CA GLN A 312 -15.13 0.34 27.39
C GLN A 312 -13.75 0.71 27.93
N LEU A 313 -13.16 1.82 27.48
CA LEU A 313 -11.88 2.33 27.98
C LEU A 313 -11.96 2.70 29.47
N ARG A 314 -13.07 3.32 29.90
CA ARG A 314 -13.32 3.65 31.30
C ARG A 314 -13.37 2.39 32.16
N LEU A 315 -14.08 1.35 31.72
CA LEU A 315 -14.11 0.06 32.41
C LEU A 315 -12.71 -0.54 32.53
N THR A 316 -11.93 -0.57 31.44
CA THR A 316 -10.55 -1.08 31.47
C THR A 316 -9.67 -0.31 32.46
N LYS A 317 -9.72 1.03 32.45
CA LYS A 317 -8.96 1.87 33.40
C LYS A 317 -9.39 1.63 34.85
N LEU A 318 -10.69 1.51 35.08
CA LEU A 318 -11.26 1.27 36.41
C LEU A 318 -10.81 -0.09 36.97
N SER A 319 -10.84 -1.14 36.15
CA SER A 319 -10.37 -2.50 36.51
C SER A 319 -8.86 -2.56 36.81
N ALA A 320 -8.07 -1.67 36.22
CA ALA A 320 -6.62 -1.60 36.43
C ALA A 320 -6.18 -0.64 37.56
N ARG A 321 -7.11 0.15 38.14
CA ARG A 321 -6.82 1.21 39.12
C ARG A 321 -6.27 0.64 40.44
N ARG A 322 -5.39 1.43 41.10
CA ARG A 322 -5.00 1.23 42.50
C ARG A 322 -5.28 2.50 43.33
N PRO A 323 -6.01 2.41 44.47
CA PRO A 323 -6.67 1.22 45.00
C PRO A 323 -7.74 0.66 44.04
N LYS A 324 -8.02 -0.65 44.17
CA LYS A 324 -8.98 -1.35 43.32
C LYS A 324 -10.34 -0.66 43.41
N ALA A 325 -11.02 -0.53 42.27
CA ALA A 325 -12.40 -0.07 42.24
C ALA A 325 -13.33 -1.00 43.03
N THR A 326 -14.42 -0.44 43.56
CA THR A 326 -15.45 -1.23 44.24
C THR A 326 -16.21 -2.09 43.25
N LYS A 327 -16.88 -3.13 43.75
CA LYS A 327 -17.75 -3.99 42.94
C LYS A 327 -18.83 -3.15 42.24
N ASP A 328 -19.46 -2.23 42.95
CA ASP A 328 -20.51 -1.37 42.42
C ASP A 328 -20.00 -0.43 41.31
N GLU A 329 -18.79 0.13 41.44
CA GLU A 329 -18.17 0.94 40.38
C GLU A 329 -17.96 0.11 39.09
N ILE A 330 -17.51 -1.14 39.23
CA ILE A 330 -17.27 -2.05 38.10
C ILE A 330 -18.60 -2.49 37.46
N GLU A 331 -19.62 -2.80 38.25
CA GLU A 331 -20.96 -3.16 37.77
C GLU A 331 -21.61 -1.98 37.02
N ALA A 332 -21.53 -0.77 37.57
CA ALA A 332 -22.03 0.44 36.90
C ALA A 332 -21.29 0.72 35.58
N ALA A 333 -19.96 0.58 35.55
CA ALA A 333 -19.18 0.74 34.32
C ALA A 333 -19.49 -0.36 33.29
N THR A 334 -19.72 -1.60 33.72
CA THR A 334 -20.14 -2.71 32.86
C THR A 334 -21.52 -2.44 32.25
N LYS A 335 -22.48 -2.00 33.06
CA LYS A 335 -23.81 -1.60 32.57
C LYS A 335 -23.71 -0.48 31.54
N ALA A 336 -22.90 0.55 31.80
CA ALA A 336 -22.69 1.64 30.85
C ALA A 336 -22.10 1.16 29.50
N VAL A 337 -21.20 0.18 29.52
CA VAL A 337 -20.68 -0.45 28.29
C VAL A 337 -21.78 -1.18 27.53
N THR A 338 -22.60 -1.97 28.23
CA THR A 338 -23.73 -2.69 27.63
C THR A 338 -24.73 -1.73 27.01
N ASP A 339 -25.23 -0.76 27.78
CA ASP A 339 -26.21 0.24 27.31
C ASP A 339 -25.67 1.00 26.07
N ALA A 340 -24.40 1.41 26.08
CA ALA A 340 -23.80 2.13 24.96
C ALA A 340 -23.63 1.24 23.71
N LYS A 341 -23.27 -0.03 23.88
CA LYS A 341 -23.16 -1.00 22.77
C LYS A 341 -24.54 -1.32 22.17
N GLU A 342 -25.56 -1.50 23.00
CA GLU A 342 -26.93 -1.72 22.54
C GLU A 342 -27.47 -0.51 21.78
N ARG A 343 -27.23 0.71 22.29
CA ARG A 343 -27.59 1.95 21.59
C ARG A 343 -26.88 2.04 20.23
N HIS A 344 -25.57 1.80 20.19
CA HIS A 344 -24.79 1.80 18.96
C HIS A 344 -25.33 0.77 17.96
N ALA A 345 -25.56 -0.48 18.38
CA ALA A 345 -26.08 -1.53 17.51
C ALA A 345 -27.47 -1.19 16.95
N LYS A 346 -28.36 -0.61 17.77
CA LYS A 346 -29.69 -0.15 17.34
C LYS A 346 -29.59 0.96 16.29
N LEU A 347 -28.74 1.97 16.52
CA LEU A 347 -28.52 3.04 15.57
C LEU A 347 -27.86 2.53 14.28
N GLN A 348 -26.89 1.63 14.40
CA GLN A 348 -26.21 1.03 13.25
C GLN A 348 -27.22 0.30 12.36
N ALA A 349 -28.06 -0.58 12.93
CA ALA A 349 -29.08 -1.29 12.16
C ALA A 349 -30.09 -0.36 11.49
N ALA A 350 -30.48 0.74 12.15
CA ALA A 350 -31.37 1.73 11.55
C ALA A 350 -30.69 2.49 10.39
N VAL A 351 -29.46 2.97 10.59
CA VAL A 351 -28.70 3.67 9.55
C VAL A 351 -28.37 2.75 8.38
N GLU A 352 -28.01 1.49 8.62
CA GLU A 352 -27.75 0.50 7.57
C GLU A 352 -28.98 0.26 6.68
N ALA A 353 -30.19 0.28 7.24
CA ALA A 353 -31.43 0.19 6.47
C ALA A 353 -31.74 1.47 5.68
N GLU A 354 -31.29 2.63 6.18
CA GLU A 354 -31.49 3.95 5.57
C GLU A 354 -30.40 4.32 4.54
N LEU A 355 -29.32 3.53 4.41
CA LEU A 355 -28.17 3.83 3.56
C LEU A 355 -28.52 4.26 2.12
N PRO A 356 -29.40 3.56 1.38
CA PRO A 356 -29.77 3.97 0.03
C PRO A 356 -30.42 5.37 -0.04
N GLU A 357 -31.19 5.75 0.99
CA GLU A 357 -31.80 7.09 1.07
C GLU A 357 -30.76 8.14 1.49
N LEU A 358 -29.92 7.82 2.47
CA LEU A 358 -28.90 8.72 3.00
C LEU A 358 -27.89 9.13 1.91
N PHE A 359 -27.48 8.18 1.07
CA PHE A 359 -26.52 8.38 -0.01
C PHE A 359 -27.15 8.57 -1.39
N GLU A 360 -28.47 8.76 -1.48
CA GLU A 360 -29.18 8.93 -2.76
C GLU A 360 -28.52 9.95 -3.71
N PRO A 361 -28.08 11.14 -3.25
CA PRO A 361 -27.46 12.13 -4.15
C PRO A 361 -26.17 11.63 -4.81
N TRP A 362 -25.43 10.75 -4.12
CA TRP A 362 -24.21 10.13 -4.65
C TRP A 362 -24.54 8.92 -5.52
N ILE A 363 -25.49 8.08 -5.09
CA ILE A 363 -25.95 6.91 -5.83
C ILE A 363 -26.51 7.33 -7.20
N ALA A 364 -27.28 8.42 -7.27
CA ALA A 364 -27.80 8.96 -8.52
C ALA A 364 -26.68 9.35 -9.52
N LYS A 365 -25.61 10.00 -9.03
CA LYS A 365 -24.43 10.32 -9.85
C LYS A 365 -23.69 9.07 -10.32
N VAL A 366 -23.60 8.04 -9.47
CA VAL A 366 -23.01 6.75 -9.83
C VAL A 366 -23.87 6.04 -10.88
N ASP A 367 -25.19 6.05 -10.74
CA ASP A 367 -26.13 5.45 -11.70
C ASP A 367 -26.06 6.12 -13.06
N GLU A 368 -25.92 7.45 -13.12
CA GLU A 368 -25.69 8.17 -14.38
C GLU A 368 -24.42 7.66 -15.09
N LYS A 369 -23.32 7.49 -14.34
CA LYS A 369 -22.07 6.96 -14.90
C LYS A 369 -22.18 5.51 -15.35
N ILE A 370 -22.86 4.67 -14.57
CA ILE A 370 -23.18 3.29 -14.96
C ILE A 370 -23.94 3.29 -16.28
N ALA A 371 -24.98 4.11 -16.43
CA ALA A 371 -25.78 4.19 -17.65
C ALA A 371 -24.97 4.67 -18.87
N VAL A 372 -24.03 5.62 -18.69
CA VAL A 372 -23.13 6.06 -19.75
C VAL A 372 -22.21 4.92 -20.22
N VAL A 373 -21.64 4.16 -19.28
CA VAL A 373 -20.74 3.05 -19.60
C VAL A 373 -21.51 1.87 -20.22
N ASP A 374 -22.68 1.50 -19.68
CA ASP A 374 -23.55 0.46 -20.24
C ASP A 374 -24.00 0.78 -21.68
N ARG A 375 -24.19 2.06 -22.00
CA ARG A 375 -24.51 2.50 -23.37
C ARG A 375 -23.39 2.16 -24.36
N LYS A 376 -22.12 2.31 -23.98
CA LYS A 376 -20.98 1.97 -24.85
C LYS A 376 -21.01 0.49 -25.26
N PHE A 377 -21.35 -0.40 -24.33
CA PHE A 377 -21.49 -1.83 -24.61
C PHE A 377 -22.68 -2.11 -25.52
N THR A 378 -23.81 -1.46 -25.26
CA THR A 378 -25.02 -1.58 -26.07
C THR A 378 -24.78 -1.12 -27.52
N GLU A 379 -24.15 0.04 -27.71
CA GLU A 379 -23.82 0.60 -29.02
C GLU A 379 -22.80 -0.26 -29.77
N ALA A 380 -21.85 -0.89 -29.06
CA ALA A 380 -20.90 -1.84 -29.65
C ALA A 380 -21.52 -3.23 -29.91
N GLY A 381 -22.76 -3.48 -29.47
CA GLY A 381 -23.38 -4.81 -29.51
C GLY A 381 -22.59 -5.86 -28.73
N VAL A 382 -21.97 -5.46 -27.61
CA VAL A 382 -21.13 -6.32 -26.77
C VAL A 382 -21.87 -6.73 -25.49
N ASP A 383 -21.83 -8.02 -25.20
CA ASP A 383 -22.27 -8.65 -23.98
C ASP A 383 -21.12 -8.55 -22.97
N VAL A 384 -21.33 -7.67 -21.99
CA VAL A 384 -20.40 -7.42 -20.89
C VAL A 384 -20.03 -8.70 -20.18
N GLU A 385 -20.97 -9.64 -19.99
CA GLU A 385 -20.69 -10.87 -19.24
C GLU A 385 -19.75 -11.80 -19.98
N LEU A 386 -19.78 -11.83 -21.31
CA LEU A 386 -18.88 -12.65 -22.14
C LEU A 386 -17.53 -11.96 -22.43
N LEU A 387 -17.49 -10.63 -22.42
CA LEU A 387 -16.25 -9.87 -22.61
C LEU A 387 -15.23 -10.19 -21.51
N THR A 388 -14.10 -10.78 -21.88
CA THR A 388 -13.11 -11.30 -20.92
C THR A 388 -11.71 -10.80 -21.27
N SER A 389 -11.05 -10.18 -20.29
CA SER A 389 -9.67 -9.72 -20.39
C SER A 389 -8.69 -10.89 -20.41
N ASP A 390 -7.44 -10.63 -20.80
CA ASP A 390 -6.37 -11.63 -20.76
C ASP A 390 -6.11 -12.12 -19.33
N TYR A 391 -6.18 -11.22 -18.34
CA TYR A 391 -6.15 -11.59 -16.92
C TYR A 391 -7.31 -12.53 -16.54
N GLY A 392 -8.53 -12.21 -16.99
CA GLY A 392 -9.72 -13.03 -16.75
C GLY A 392 -9.63 -14.43 -17.38
N PHE A 393 -8.94 -14.55 -18.52
CA PHE A 393 -8.60 -15.85 -19.11
C PHE A 393 -7.55 -16.62 -18.31
N ALA A 394 -6.49 -15.94 -17.86
CA ALA A 394 -5.43 -16.54 -17.05
C ALA A 394 -5.97 -17.11 -15.73
N GLU A 395 -6.81 -16.35 -15.01
CA GLU A 395 -7.43 -16.78 -13.74
C GLU A 395 -8.36 -17.98 -13.93
N ARG A 396 -9.17 -18.01 -15.00
CA ARG A 396 -9.99 -19.18 -15.34
C ARG A 396 -9.13 -20.41 -15.64
N ASN A 397 -8.06 -20.24 -16.41
CA ASN A 397 -7.14 -21.34 -16.71
C ASN A 397 -6.45 -21.87 -15.44
N LYS A 398 -6.07 -20.99 -14.51
CA LYS A 398 -5.54 -21.36 -13.19
C LYS A 398 -6.56 -22.15 -12.36
N LYS A 399 -7.84 -21.73 -12.35
CA LYS A 399 -8.94 -22.47 -11.71
C LYS A 399 -9.14 -23.86 -12.32
N ILE A 400 -9.11 -23.96 -13.66
CA ILE A 400 -9.17 -25.24 -14.40
C ILE A 400 -8.01 -26.16 -13.96
N GLN A 401 -6.77 -25.65 -13.93
CA GLN A 401 -5.61 -26.43 -13.50
C GLN A 401 -5.73 -26.87 -12.03
N ALA A 402 -6.15 -25.98 -11.14
CA ALA A 402 -6.33 -26.29 -9.72
C ALA A 402 -7.41 -27.37 -9.50
N LYS A 403 -8.56 -27.26 -10.17
CA LYS A 403 -9.63 -28.27 -10.09
C LYS A 403 -9.22 -29.59 -10.73
N ASN A 404 -8.49 -29.58 -11.86
CA ASN A 404 -7.93 -30.80 -12.44
C ASN A 404 -6.98 -31.53 -11.49
N ARG A 405 -6.08 -30.79 -10.81
CA ARG A 405 -5.19 -31.37 -9.79
C ARG A 405 -5.99 -31.98 -8.63
N LYS A 406 -7.10 -31.37 -8.21
CA LYS A 406 -8.00 -31.92 -7.18
C LYS A 406 -8.73 -33.17 -7.69
N ALA A 407 -9.29 -33.12 -8.90
CA ALA A 407 -9.98 -34.24 -9.55
C ALA A 407 -9.07 -35.46 -9.72
N GLY A 408 -7.78 -35.26 -10.04
CA GLY A 408 -6.80 -36.35 -10.12
C GLY A 408 -6.46 -37.02 -8.79
N LYS A 409 -6.82 -36.40 -7.65
CA LYS A 409 -6.60 -36.93 -6.29
C LYS A 409 -7.88 -37.45 -5.64
N ALA A 410 -9.05 -37.03 -6.11
CA ALA A 410 -10.35 -37.46 -5.64
C ALA A 410 -10.70 -38.85 -6.21
N THR A 411 -11.64 -39.54 -5.57
CA THR A 411 -12.18 -40.83 -6.02
C THR A 411 -13.70 -40.77 -6.05
N GLY A 412 -14.33 -41.75 -6.73
CA GLY A 412 -15.78 -41.87 -6.80
C GLY A 412 -16.48 -40.61 -7.32
N ASP A 413 -17.59 -40.26 -6.67
CA ASP A 413 -18.48 -39.19 -7.10
C ASP A 413 -17.83 -37.80 -7.06
N GLU A 414 -16.91 -37.55 -6.13
CA GLU A 414 -16.20 -36.27 -6.04
C GLU A 414 -15.30 -36.05 -7.27
N ALA A 415 -14.62 -37.09 -7.74
CA ALA A 415 -13.79 -37.01 -8.94
C ALA A 415 -14.64 -36.73 -10.18
N THR A 416 -15.79 -37.40 -10.30
CA THR A 416 -16.76 -37.18 -11.39
C THR A 416 -17.29 -35.75 -11.38
N ARG A 417 -17.73 -35.24 -10.21
CA ARG A 417 -18.19 -33.86 -10.05
C ARG A 417 -17.12 -32.83 -10.43
N LEU A 418 -15.89 -32.98 -9.91
CA LEU A 418 -14.81 -32.05 -10.21
C LEU A 418 -14.41 -32.06 -11.69
N ARG A 419 -14.47 -33.22 -12.37
CA ARG A 419 -14.22 -33.31 -13.82
C ARG A 419 -15.32 -32.61 -14.62
N ALA A 420 -16.59 -32.75 -14.22
CA ALA A 420 -17.70 -32.03 -14.84
C ALA A 420 -17.52 -30.51 -14.69
N GLU A 421 -17.21 -30.02 -13.48
CA GLU A 421 -16.92 -28.60 -13.23
C GLU A 421 -15.71 -28.08 -14.04
N VAL A 422 -14.67 -28.90 -14.23
CA VAL A 422 -13.54 -28.56 -15.10
C VAL A 422 -13.99 -28.41 -16.55
N GLN A 423 -14.82 -29.34 -17.04
CA GLN A 423 -15.28 -29.32 -18.42
C GLN A 423 -16.15 -28.08 -18.67
N GLU A 424 -17.07 -27.78 -17.75
CA GLU A 424 -17.87 -26.56 -17.80
C GLU A 424 -17.00 -25.28 -17.85
N LEU A 425 -15.94 -25.20 -17.03
CA LEU A 425 -15.01 -24.07 -17.07
C LEU A 425 -14.21 -23.99 -18.39
N LYS A 426 -13.86 -25.13 -18.99
CA LYS A 426 -13.19 -25.16 -20.31
C LYS A 426 -14.13 -24.68 -21.40
N ASP A 427 -15.39 -25.10 -21.35
CA ASP A 427 -16.41 -24.71 -22.32
C ASP A 427 -16.74 -23.22 -22.20
N ASP A 428 -16.89 -22.68 -20.97
CA ASP A 428 -17.00 -21.24 -20.71
C ASP A 428 -15.79 -20.45 -21.25
N LEU A 429 -14.58 -20.93 -20.98
CA LEU A 429 -13.35 -20.28 -21.45
C LEU A 429 -13.28 -20.26 -22.98
N ALA A 430 -13.62 -21.36 -23.64
CA ALA A 430 -13.67 -21.46 -25.10
C ALA A 430 -14.73 -20.53 -25.69
N LYS A 431 -15.94 -20.51 -25.11
CA LYS A 431 -17.04 -19.62 -25.50
C LYS A 431 -16.60 -18.16 -25.44
N ARG A 432 -15.97 -17.72 -24.35
CA ARG A 432 -15.51 -16.34 -24.16
C ARG A 432 -14.38 -15.94 -25.11
N ARG A 433 -13.45 -16.86 -25.40
CA ARG A 433 -12.38 -16.63 -26.39
C ARG A 433 -12.96 -16.45 -27.79
N LYS A 434 -13.87 -17.34 -28.18
CA LYS A 434 -14.59 -17.23 -29.45
C LYS A 434 -15.35 -15.91 -29.51
N TYR A 435 -16.09 -15.57 -28.46
CA TYR A 435 -16.82 -14.31 -28.37
C TYR A 435 -15.93 -13.08 -28.57
N ARG A 436 -14.77 -13.00 -27.90
CA ARG A 436 -13.82 -11.88 -28.08
C ARG A 436 -13.27 -11.85 -29.50
N ALA A 437 -12.97 -13.00 -30.10
CA ALA A 437 -12.46 -13.07 -31.48
C ALA A 437 -13.52 -12.62 -32.50
N ASP A 438 -14.76 -13.10 -32.38
CA ASP A 438 -15.89 -12.75 -33.24
C ASP A 438 -16.16 -11.23 -33.13
N LYS A 439 -16.23 -10.68 -31.91
CA LYS A 439 -16.40 -9.23 -31.70
C LYS A 439 -15.22 -8.38 -32.16
N THR A 440 -14.00 -8.91 -32.11
CA THR A 440 -12.84 -8.22 -32.69
C THR A 440 -13.01 -8.05 -34.20
N VAL A 441 -13.53 -9.07 -34.90
CA VAL A 441 -13.81 -9.00 -36.35
C VAL A 441 -14.96 -8.03 -36.63
N GLU A 442 -16.07 -8.13 -35.90
CA GLU A 442 -17.23 -7.25 -36.06
C GLU A 442 -16.90 -5.76 -35.84
N LEU A 443 -15.97 -5.45 -34.92
CA LEU A 443 -15.57 -4.08 -34.60
C LEU A 443 -14.46 -3.51 -35.50
N GLY A 444 -14.18 -4.16 -36.64
CA GLY A 444 -13.24 -3.69 -37.68
C GLY A 444 -12.06 -4.63 -37.95
N GLY A 445 -11.92 -5.71 -37.18
CA GLY A 445 -10.85 -6.69 -37.34
C GLY A 445 -9.45 -6.15 -37.06
N GLY A 446 -8.45 -7.04 -37.14
CA GLY A 446 -7.04 -6.69 -37.02
C GLY A 446 -6.69 -5.91 -35.74
N ALA A 447 -5.83 -4.90 -35.89
CA ALA A 447 -5.40 -4.05 -34.78
C ALA A 447 -6.47 -3.07 -34.29
N GLU A 448 -7.35 -2.60 -35.19
CA GLU A 448 -8.41 -1.64 -34.84
C GLU A 448 -9.48 -2.29 -33.96
N GLY A 449 -10.02 -3.43 -34.40
CA GLY A 449 -10.99 -4.20 -33.62
C GLY A 449 -10.42 -4.61 -32.26
N LYS A 450 -9.13 -5.00 -32.22
CA LYS A 450 -8.45 -5.32 -30.96
C LYS A 450 -8.39 -4.12 -30.03
N LYS A 451 -7.99 -2.95 -30.53
CA LYS A 451 -7.94 -1.71 -29.73
C LYS A 451 -9.32 -1.36 -29.15
N LYS A 452 -10.39 -1.46 -29.94
CA LYS A 452 -11.76 -1.22 -29.45
C LYS A 452 -12.18 -2.21 -28.38
N ILE A 453 -11.86 -3.50 -28.56
CA ILE A 453 -12.11 -4.53 -27.54
C ILE A 453 -11.34 -4.27 -26.26
N ASP A 454 -10.07 -3.85 -26.36
CA ASP A 454 -9.25 -3.55 -25.19
C ASP A 454 -9.83 -2.32 -24.45
N THR A 455 -10.29 -1.29 -25.15
CA THR A 455 -11.03 -0.16 -24.55
C THR A 455 -12.33 -0.61 -23.85
N LEU A 456 -13.13 -1.47 -24.48
CA LEU A 456 -14.35 -2.01 -23.87
C LEU A 456 -14.05 -2.89 -22.64
N ILE A 457 -12.89 -3.55 -22.61
CA ILE A 457 -12.43 -4.28 -21.43
C ILE A 457 -12.12 -3.32 -20.29
N ASP A 458 -11.47 -2.18 -20.56
CA ASP A 458 -11.22 -1.14 -19.57
C ASP A 458 -12.53 -0.54 -19.05
N ASP A 459 -13.47 -0.22 -19.94
CA ASP A 459 -14.84 0.21 -19.59
C ASP A 459 -15.56 -0.83 -18.72
N LYS A 460 -15.29 -2.13 -18.92
CA LYS A 460 -15.91 -3.20 -18.13
C LYS A 460 -15.37 -3.20 -16.70
N PHE A 461 -14.07 -2.96 -16.53
CA PHE A 461 -13.49 -2.82 -15.21
C PHE A 461 -14.04 -1.59 -14.48
N GLU A 462 -14.18 -0.46 -15.18
CA GLU A 462 -14.85 0.74 -14.65
C GLU A 462 -16.29 0.43 -14.20
N LEU A 463 -17.08 -0.24 -15.05
CA LEU A 463 -18.45 -0.64 -14.73
C LEU A 463 -18.52 -1.54 -13.49
N MET A 464 -17.62 -2.52 -13.37
CA MET A 464 -17.54 -3.38 -12.18
C MET A 464 -17.21 -2.58 -10.92
N THR A 465 -16.28 -1.62 -11.01
CA THR A 465 -15.96 -0.72 -9.90
C THR A 465 -17.15 0.15 -9.52
N LEU A 466 -17.86 0.75 -10.48
CA LEU A 466 -19.05 1.57 -10.22
C LEU A 466 -20.17 0.77 -9.56
N LYS A 467 -20.43 -0.46 -10.03
CA LYS A 467 -21.42 -1.36 -9.41
C LYS A 467 -21.01 -1.76 -7.99
N GLY A 468 -19.75 -2.09 -7.77
CA GLY A 468 -19.24 -2.40 -6.42
C GLY A 468 -19.20 -1.20 -5.48
N LEU A 469 -19.03 0.01 -6.03
CA LEU A 469 -19.16 1.27 -5.29
C LEU A 469 -20.61 1.49 -4.85
N LYS A 470 -21.56 1.39 -5.78
CA LYS A 470 -22.99 1.53 -5.50
C LYS A 470 -23.45 0.56 -4.40
N ASP A 471 -23.12 -0.72 -4.56
CA ASP A 471 -23.39 -1.76 -3.56
C ASP A 471 -22.77 -1.42 -2.18
N GLY A 472 -21.54 -0.89 -2.20
CA GLY A 472 -20.89 -0.38 -0.98
C GLY A 472 -21.65 0.75 -0.30
N LEU A 473 -22.22 1.68 -1.05
CA LEU A 473 -23.04 2.78 -0.51
C LEU A 473 -24.41 2.31 -0.02
N GLU A 474 -25.05 1.37 -0.72
CA GLU A 474 -26.39 0.88 -0.39
C GLU A 474 -26.40 -0.11 0.77
N HIS A 475 -25.31 -0.88 0.94
CA HIS A 475 -25.29 -2.05 1.82
C HIS A 475 -24.05 -2.13 2.72
N ASN A 476 -23.17 -1.12 2.70
CA ASN A 476 -21.92 -1.09 3.46
C ASN A 476 -21.05 -2.35 3.28
N THR A 477 -21.07 -2.96 2.09
CA THR A 477 -20.36 -4.22 1.84
C THR A 477 -18.86 -4.07 2.05
N GLY A 478 -18.32 -4.91 2.94
CA GLY A 478 -16.89 -4.92 3.28
C GLY A 478 -16.43 -3.74 4.15
N GLY A 479 -17.34 -3.04 4.84
CA GLY A 479 -16.99 -1.89 5.67
C GLY A 479 -16.54 -0.69 4.84
N PHE A 480 -17.29 -0.39 3.78
CA PHE A 480 -16.99 0.70 2.86
C PHE A 480 -17.43 2.05 3.42
N VAL A 481 -18.66 2.14 3.93
CA VAL A 481 -19.20 3.35 4.56
C VAL A 481 -18.69 3.50 5.99
N PHE A 482 -18.70 2.42 6.75
CA PHE A 482 -18.29 2.39 8.16
C PHE A 482 -17.24 1.31 8.40
N ARG A 483 -16.20 1.64 9.19
CA ARG A 483 -15.23 0.65 9.70
C ARG A 483 -15.16 0.65 11.22
N SER A 484 -14.86 -0.53 11.76
CA SER A 484 -14.65 -0.69 13.20
C SER A 484 -13.36 -0.03 13.71
N LYS A 485 -12.43 0.29 12.81
CA LYS A 485 -11.12 0.87 13.12
C LYS A 485 -10.83 2.04 12.19
N LEU A 486 -10.16 3.06 12.74
CA LEU A 486 -9.53 4.10 11.95
C LEU A 486 -8.46 3.45 11.08
N ASP A 487 -8.47 3.77 9.79
CA ASP A 487 -7.48 3.27 8.85
C ASP A 487 -7.08 4.43 7.94
N VAL A 488 -5.83 4.86 8.06
CA VAL A 488 -5.30 5.91 7.18
C VAL A 488 -5.05 5.37 5.78
N ASN A 489 -4.99 4.05 5.60
CA ASN A 489 -4.92 3.43 4.28
C ASN A 489 -6.32 2.96 3.88
N ASP A 490 -6.89 3.58 2.86
CA ASP A 490 -8.27 3.31 2.40
C ASP A 490 -9.29 3.52 3.52
N PRO A 491 -9.41 4.75 4.05
CA PRO A 491 -10.39 5.07 5.09
C PRO A 491 -11.82 4.75 4.64
N ALA A 492 -12.71 4.49 5.58
CA ALA A 492 -14.14 4.43 5.27
C ALA A 492 -14.71 5.83 4.92
N VAL A 493 -15.90 5.85 4.32
CA VAL A 493 -16.56 7.11 3.94
C VAL A 493 -16.81 8.01 5.16
N ASP A 494 -17.20 7.45 6.31
CA ASP A 494 -17.41 8.20 7.55
C ASP A 494 -16.18 8.98 8.04
N GLN A 495 -14.99 8.41 7.87
CA GLN A 495 -13.70 9.03 8.13
C GLN A 495 -13.45 10.22 7.19
N LEU A 496 -13.66 10.02 5.90
CA LEU A 496 -13.52 11.07 4.89
C LEU A 496 -14.56 12.19 5.04
N LEU A 497 -15.72 11.90 5.63
CA LEU A 497 -16.72 12.91 5.97
C LEU A 497 -16.40 13.70 7.25
N GLY A 498 -15.32 13.35 7.98
CA GLY A 498 -14.92 14.04 9.21
C GLY A 498 -15.89 13.81 10.37
N LEU A 499 -16.59 12.68 10.37
CA LEU A 499 -17.55 12.35 11.42
C LEU A 499 -16.85 11.84 12.69
N MET A 500 -15.65 11.26 12.52
CA MET A 500 -14.86 10.71 13.63
C MET A 500 -14.21 11.82 14.46
N PRO A 501 -14.34 11.81 15.81
CA PRO A 501 -13.69 12.78 16.67
C PRO A 501 -12.17 12.81 16.56
N GLU A 502 -11.56 11.67 16.20
CA GLU A 502 -10.11 11.57 15.99
C GLU A 502 -9.63 12.21 14.68
N MET A 503 -10.54 12.48 13.73
CA MET A 503 -10.25 13.13 12.44
C MET A 503 -11.31 14.21 12.14
N PRO A 504 -11.40 15.26 12.97
CA PRO A 504 -12.51 16.22 12.94
C PRO A 504 -12.56 17.07 11.66
N ARG A 505 -11.43 17.16 10.92
CA ARG A 505 -11.36 17.88 9.64
C ARG A 505 -11.90 17.05 8.48
N GLY A 506 -11.92 15.72 8.62
CA GLY A 506 -12.22 14.77 7.55
C GLY A 506 -11.37 15.01 6.30
N GLY A 507 -11.96 14.65 5.17
CA GLY A 507 -11.42 14.82 3.83
C GLY A 507 -10.25 13.88 3.54
N PHE A 508 -9.90 13.79 2.27
CA PHE A 508 -8.67 13.12 1.83
C PHE A 508 -7.50 14.10 1.77
N PHE A 509 -7.79 15.39 1.53
CA PHE A 509 -6.79 16.46 1.48
C PHE A 509 -7.33 17.69 2.18
N THR A 510 -6.90 17.88 3.44
CA THR A 510 -7.30 19.00 4.29
C THR A 510 -6.09 19.85 4.67
N PRO A 511 -5.53 20.61 3.71
CA PRO A 511 -4.44 21.50 4.02
C PRO A 511 -4.88 22.57 5.04
N ASP A 512 -3.91 23.16 5.72
CA ASP A 512 -4.17 24.26 6.63
C ASP A 512 -4.62 25.51 5.88
N GLU A 513 -5.45 26.31 6.55
CA GLU A 513 -5.70 27.67 6.10
C GLU A 513 -4.38 28.44 6.08
N GLU A 514 -4.22 29.36 5.14
CA GLU A 514 -3.01 30.19 5.10
C GLU A 514 -2.99 31.12 6.33
N GLY A 515 -1.84 31.18 7.00
CA GLY A 515 -1.65 32.00 8.19
C GLY A 515 -0.22 31.94 8.70
N GLY A 516 0.25 33.04 9.29
CA GLY A 516 1.62 33.16 9.78
C GLY A 516 1.79 32.66 11.21
N GLU A 517 3.04 32.72 11.67
CA GLU A 517 3.43 32.36 13.03
C GLU A 517 2.65 33.17 14.09
N LYS A 518 2.22 34.41 13.77
CA LYS A 518 1.43 35.26 14.67
C LYS A 518 0.03 34.70 14.91
N GLU A 519 -0.65 34.24 13.87
CA GLU A 519 -1.97 33.65 13.96
C GLU A 519 -1.92 32.28 14.67
N ALA A 520 -0.87 31.50 14.41
CA ALA A 520 -0.61 30.25 15.14
C ALA A 520 -0.35 30.52 16.64
N LYS A 521 0.50 31.50 16.97
CA LYS A 521 0.74 31.95 18.37
C LYS A 521 -0.50 32.51 19.04
N ALA A 522 -1.41 33.11 18.28
CA ALA A 522 -2.71 33.59 18.77
C ALA A 522 -3.73 32.46 19.01
N GLY A 523 -3.31 31.19 18.86
CA GLY A 523 -4.18 30.03 19.05
C GLY A 523 -5.23 29.85 17.96
N LYS A 524 -5.11 30.58 16.83
CA LYS A 524 -6.01 30.40 15.69
C LYS A 524 -5.70 29.12 14.93
N PHE A 525 -4.47 28.60 15.05
CA PHE A 525 -4.00 27.39 14.39
C PHE A 525 -3.25 26.46 15.35
N SER A 526 -3.23 25.15 15.07
CA SER A 526 -2.58 24.13 15.90
C SER A 526 -1.06 24.11 15.70
N GLY A 527 -0.32 23.40 16.57
CA GLY A 527 1.13 23.16 16.37
C GLY A 527 1.48 22.31 15.14
N GLU A 528 0.47 21.80 14.43
CA GLU A 528 0.57 21.07 13.17
C GLU A 528 0.35 21.99 11.95
N HIS A 529 0.20 23.30 12.18
CA HIS A 529 -0.02 24.33 11.17
C HIS A 529 1.16 24.49 10.21
N GLY A 530 0.86 24.94 8.99
CA GLY A 530 1.84 25.22 7.94
C GLY A 530 1.78 24.22 6.80
N TYR A 531 1.00 23.13 6.91
CA TYR A 531 0.81 22.16 5.83
C TYR A 531 -0.19 22.73 4.81
N GLY A 532 0.27 23.70 4.01
CA GLY A 532 -0.52 24.43 3.03
C GLY A 532 0.18 24.59 1.69
N LEU A 533 -0.36 25.44 0.82
CA LEU A 533 0.14 25.64 -0.54
C LEU A 533 1.61 26.09 -0.56
N ALA A 534 1.99 27.05 0.29
CA ALA A 534 3.35 27.55 0.36
C ALA A 534 4.35 26.44 0.72
N PHE A 535 4.00 25.57 1.67
CA PHE A 535 4.80 24.40 2.02
C PHE A 535 4.95 23.43 0.84
N ILE A 536 3.85 23.05 0.19
CA ILE A 536 3.89 22.11 -0.94
C ILE A 536 4.69 22.68 -2.12
N LYS A 537 4.54 23.97 -2.43
CA LYS A 537 5.34 24.63 -3.47
C LYS A 537 6.82 24.66 -3.10
N SER A 538 7.16 25.03 -1.87
CA SER A 538 8.55 25.05 -1.41
C SER A 538 9.17 23.65 -1.46
N MET A 539 8.44 22.60 -1.08
CA MET A 539 8.89 21.22 -1.23
C MET A 539 9.25 20.90 -2.70
N VAL A 540 8.38 21.25 -3.64
CA VAL A 540 8.65 21.02 -5.08
C VAL A 540 9.81 21.88 -5.60
N GLU A 541 9.90 23.15 -5.17
CA GLU A 541 11.00 24.08 -5.48
C GLU A 541 12.36 23.56 -5.01
N HIS A 542 12.39 22.72 -3.98
CA HIS A 542 13.60 22.07 -3.46
C HIS A 542 13.76 20.62 -3.88
N GLY A 543 13.04 20.20 -4.92
CA GLY A 543 13.21 18.91 -5.59
C GLY A 543 12.52 17.72 -4.93
N PHE A 544 11.51 17.97 -4.09
CA PHE A 544 10.62 16.91 -3.60
C PHE A 544 9.43 16.67 -4.52
N GLU A 545 9.14 15.41 -4.78
CA GLU A 545 7.92 14.95 -5.44
C GLU A 545 6.83 14.68 -4.39
N PRO A 546 5.66 15.33 -4.45
CA PRO A 546 4.55 15.03 -3.58
C PRO A 546 3.90 13.68 -3.96
N GLY A 547 3.59 12.86 -2.96
CA GLY A 547 2.95 11.54 -3.12
C GLY A 547 1.56 11.61 -3.75
N MET A 548 0.90 12.77 -3.71
CA MET A 548 -0.34 13.01 -4.46
C MET A 548 -0.14 12.91 -5.97
N ALA A 549 1.07 13.12 -6.50
CA ALA A 549 1.37 13.04 -7.92
C ALA A 549 1.53 11.59 -8.43
N TRP A 550 1.31 10.59 -7.57
CA TRP A 550 1.39 9.17 -7.91
C TRP A 550 0.09 8.68 -8.53
N ARG A 551 0.20 7.95 -9.65
CA ARG A 551 -0.94 7.30 -10.28
C ARG A 551 -1.30 6.01 -9.53
N GLY A 552 -2.58 5.83 -9.22
CA GLY A 552 -3.10 4.58 -8.62
C GLY A 552 -3.19 4.60 -7.08
N GLY A 553 -2.79 5.67 -6.43
CA GLY A 553 -3.06 5.91 -5.02
C GLY A 553 -2.57 7.30 -4.62
N SER A 554 -3.47 8.15 -4.15
CA SER A 554 -3.10 9.48 -3.66
C SER A 554 -2.59 9.36 -2.24
N ASP A 555 -1.38 9.85 -2.01
CA ASP A 555 -0.71 9.83 -0.72
C ASP A 555 -0.30 11.27 -0.34
N PRO A 556 -1.22 12.07 0.23
CA PRO A 556 -0.95 13.48 0.49
C PRO A 556 0.09 13.71 1.57
N MET A 557 0.24 12.77 2.49
CA MET A 557 1.25 12.85 3.55
C MET A 557 2.68 12.71 3.02
N HIS A 558 2.88 12.00 1.91
CA HIS A 558 4.20 11.53 1.49
C HIS A 558 4.94 12.52 0.58
N PHE A 559 6.25 12.69 0.77
CA PHE A 559 7.14 13.42 -0.15
C PHE A 559 8.44 12.65 -0.34
N GLU A 560 8.91 12.56 -1.58
CA GLU A 560 10.19 11.92 -1.93
C GLU A 560 11.15 12.92 -2.53
N LEU A 561 12.41 12.90 -2.13
CA LEU A 561 13.45 13.59 -2.88
C LEU A 561 13.59 12.94 -4.25
N ALA A 562 13.32 13.68 -5.33
CA ALA A 562 13.29 13.15 -6.69
C ALA A 562 14.63 12.50 -7.10
N GLU A 563 15.76 13.07 -6.66
CA GLU A 563 17.09 12.47 -6.83
C GLU A 563 17.20 11.08 -6.20
N GLY A 564 16.66 10.93 -4.99
CA GLY A 564 16.65 9.68 -4.25
C GLY A 564 15.78 8.61 -4.90
N ARG A 565 14.62 9.00 -5.41
CA ARG A 565 13.76 8.11 -6.21
C ARG A 565 14.48 7.62 -7.46
N LYS A 566 15.14 8.52 -8.20
CA LYS A 566 15.92 8.18 -9.40
C LYS A 566 17.14 7.31 -9.09
N PHE A 567 17.83 7.58 -7.99
CA PHE A 567 18.92 6.76 -7.48
C PHE A 567 18.45 5.31 -7.26
N LEU A 568 17.32 5.09 -6.58
CA LEU A 568 16.80 3.74 -6.35
C LEU A 568 16.29 3.06 -7.62
N THR A 569 15.53 3.74 -8.47
CA THR A 569 15.00 3.11 -9.70
C THR A 569 16.14 2.72 -10.66
N SER A 570 17.22 3.48 -10.67
CA SER A 570 18.44 3.18 -11.44
C SER A 570 19.44 2.24 -10.75
N ALA A 571 19.13 1.69 -9.57
CA ALA A 571 20.06 0.88 -8.76
C ALA A 571 21.42 1.57 -8.53
N GLY A 572 21.35 2.81 -8.06
CA GLY A 572 22.50 3.62 -7.66
C GLY A 572 23.35 4.16 -8.80
N VAL A 573 22.95 3.94 -10.06
CA VAL A 573 23.68 4.45 -11.22
C VAL A 573 23.55 5.97 -11.35
N SER A 574 22.39 6.54 -11.01
CA SER A 574 22.19 7.99 -11.03
C SER A 574 22.80 8.61 -9.78
N PRO A 575 23.71 9.59 -9.88
CA PRO A 575 24.33 10.20 -8.71
C PRO A 575 23.32 11.03 -7.92
N VAL A 576 23.53 11.10 -6.60
CA VAL A 576 22.85 12.05 -5.72
C VAL A 576 23.76 13.27 -5.59
N VAL A 577 23.28 14.42 -6.08
CA VAL A 577 24.10 15.63 -6.22
C VAL A 577 23.90 16.56 -5.02
N ALA A 578 22.69 16.61 -4.48
CA ALA A 578 22.38 17.30 -3.24
C ALA A 578 23.20 16.72 -2.06
N GLY A 579 23.64 17.57 -1.15
CA GLY A 579 24.54 17.31 -0.02
C GLY A 579 25.94 17.89 -0.23
N ALA A 580 26.31 18.33 -1.43
CA ALA A 580 27.65 18.85 -1.73
C ALA A 580 27.96 20.18 -1.01
N THR A 581 26.99 21.09 -0.93
CA THR A 581 27.18 22.41 -0.32
C THR A 581 27.24 22.30 1.21
N LEU A 582 26.38 21.49 1.84
CA LEU A 582 26.52 21.15 3.26
C LEU A 582 27.84 20.44 3.58
N ARG A 583 28.25 19.44 2.77
CA ARG A 583 29.55 18.76 2.96
C ARG A 583 30.72 19.74 2.93
N ALA A 584 30.73 20.68 1.98
CA ALA A 584 31.76 21.72 1.91
C ALA A 584 31.78 22.59 3.18
N LYS A 585 30.61 23.04 3.65
CA LYS A 585 30.49 23.88 4.87
C LYS A 585 30.82 23.14 6.18
N GLU A 586 30.59 21.83 6.25
CA GLU A 586 30.92 21.01 7.43
C GLU A 586 32.41 20.65 7.49
N ILE A 587 33.08 20.50 6.34
CA ILE A 587 34.54 20.29 6.28
C ILE A 587 35.32 21.55 6.72
N GLU A 588 34.73 22.73 6.56
CA GLU A 588 35.32 24.02 6.97
C GLU A 588 35.23 24.29 8.49
N LYS A 589 34.47 23.49 9.25
CA LYS A 589 34.33 23.60 10.71
C LYS A 589 35.14 22.55 11.44
#